data_AF-A0A6C0K9U0-F1
#
_entry.id   AF-A0A6C0K9U0-F1
#
_cell.length_a   1.000
_cell.length_b   1.000
_cell.length_c   1.000
_cell.angle_alpha   90.00
_cell.angle_beta   90.00
_cell.angle_gamma   90.00
#
_symmetry.space_group_name_H-M   'P 1'
#
loop_
_entity.id
_entity.type
_entity.pdbx_description
1 polymer ?
#
loop_
_entity_poly.entity_id
_entity_poly.type
_entity_poly.pdbx_seq_one_letter_code
_entity_poly.pdbx_strand_id
1 'polypeptide(L)'
;MDAKTNQTRKLFFSDQNEAMLLSLLSKNFQQRLSSPLNEKEAVRLERGLEHYMSEVFQNNSNQPVQVLNKEVITATASDFQDYIQRQASLTSVTTTETSFQETSQRFDQLLQTRQRGSEAPRPAVPEYVQRITLEEDNSVSALTAFEEAKKKRNQEMSSQMEMQLAKRTASASQSIYAKETVQQRPDPRQLFDQPLDMVVRGTEMPRELPGRGDGNPTIAHSGDNGTANRGSLQQDILIKQQDIQAYKETEYNLSIYSADRKWEFNTNAGENRYNFHVNLYSGNPTNGVSVAPKGTARFRNITRIEFVKAIMPIEGLDVITLKNSATIGDNNTSLFSTVFSLPFVALSIDELDNNNYGTNSYVDKAFGLLQYDANWISDANAGSISGGTIDYDPALSGNRGFVSMIPKHLKCQRVYTPTPLATLTKLSVRLQRPDGTLLSDTLDTLDVSGVFFSNSAATYVSSAYTTVSNSYYLDSSGEFIWIDTRTNFSRFTVAQGDRIVIRNLSITTPTKAQTDFLNYLQREAGHFVVNLASLRYVSASPKPQQQVNDGANQLGYSRFIVIRNQFNDPTTGSIALLPFGGQATNTTLGTSIVSLNFSPGRLLNLSHQTQLIFRVITRDYDSTSLVRPDNL
;
A
#
# COMPACT_ATOMS: atom_id res chain seq x y z
N MET A 1 12.10 50.38 24.34
CA MET A 1 10.68 50.41 23.93
C MET A 1 10.15 51.81 24.17
N ASP A 2 9.71 52.48 23.12
CA ASP A 2 9.23 53.86 23.17
C ASP A 2 7.97 54.00 24.04
N ALA A 3 7.85 55.12 24.76
CA ALA A 3 6.69 55.43 25.60
C ALA A 3 5.35 55.37 24.82
N LYS A 4 5.41 55.69 23.52
CA LYS A 4 4.28 55.63 22.59
C LYS A 4 3.81 54.20 22.31
N THR A 5 4.73 53.26 22.12
CA THR A 5 4.42 51.83 21.89
C THR A 5 3.78 51.19 23.13
N ASN A 6 4.24 51.57 24.32
CA ASN A 6 3.64 51.10 25.58
C ASN A 6 2.22 51.63 25.81
N GLN A 7 1.93 52.86 25.39
CA GLN A 7 0.57 53.42 25.45
C GLN A 7 -0.36 52.74 24.44
N THR A 8 0.09 52.51 23.22
CA THR A 8 -0.66 51.76 22.19
C THR A 8 -0.97 50.33 22.67
N ARG A 9 0.00 49.64 23.27
CA ARG A 9 -0.19 48.29 23.84
C ARG A 9 -1.30 48.25 24.88
N LYS A 10 -1.30 49.19 25.82
CA LYS A 10 -2.31 49.25 26.89
C LYS A 10 -3.72 49.50 26.37
N LEU A 11 -3.86 50.33 25.33
CA LEU A 11 -5.15 50.63 24.72
C LEU A 11 -5.66 49.46 23.86
N PHE A 12 -4.75 48.82 23.11
CA PHE A 12 -5.09 47.74 22.19
C PHE A 12 -5.50 46.44 22.92
N PHE A 13 -4.77 46.05 23.97
CA PHE A 13 -5.10 44.88 24.81
C PHE A 13 -5.98 45.25 26.02
N SER A 14 -6.80 46.29 25.91
CA SER A 14 -7.76 46.60 26.97
C SER A 14 -9.01 45.73 26.83
N ASP A 15 -9.56 45.26 27.95
CA ASP A 15 -10.80 44.47 27.98
C ASP A 15 -11.96 45.18 27.25
N GLN A 16 -11.97 46.52 27.29
CA GLN A 16 -12.95 47.34 26.56
C GLN A 16 -12.79 47.24 25.04
N ASN A 17 -11.56 47.26 24.53
CA ASN A 17 -11.28 47.12 23.11
C ASN A 17 -11.60 45.69 22.64
N GLU A 18 -11.20 44.69 23.41
CA GLU A 18 -11.48 43.28 23.12
C GLU A 18 -13.00 43.01 23.07
N ALA A 19 -13.75 43.45 24.08
CA ALA A 19 -15.20 43.31 24.12
C ALA A 19 -15.88 44.03 22.94
N MET A 20 -15.36 45.19 22.53
CA MET A 20 -15.84 45.91 21.34
C MET A 20 -15.61 45.10 20.05
N LEU A 21 -14.41 44.54 19.87
CA LEU A 21 -14.06 43.75 18.68
C LEU A 21 -14.88 42.46 18.62
N LEU A 22 -15.05 41.76 19.75
CA LEU A 22 -15.86 40.55 19.84
C LEU A 22 -17.35 40.83 19.56
N SER A 23 -17.89 41.94 20.09
CA SER A 23 -19.26 42.38 19.81
C SER A 23 -19.47 42.71 18.33
N LEU A 24 -18.48 43.35 17.69
CA LEU A 24 -18.56 43.69 16.27
C LEU A 24 -18.48 42.45 15.38
N LEU A 25 -17.57 41.51 15.66
CA LEU A 25 -17.43 40.25 14.94
C LEU A 25 -18.67 39.36 15.11
N SER A 26 -19.13 39.17 16.34
CA SER A 26 -20.33 38.36 16.63
C SER A 26 -21.57 38.92 15.93
N LYS A 27 -21.80 40.24 15.99
CA LYS A 27 -22.92 40.88 15.27
C LYS A 27 -22.79 40.71 13.76
N ASN A 28 -21.58 40.80 13.20
CA ASN A 28 -21.35 40.59 11.76
C ASN A 28 -21.71 39.17 11.33
N PHE A 29 -21.29 38.15 12.08
CA PHE A 29 -21.58 36.75 11.76
C PHE A 29 -23.04 36.38 12.02
N GLN A 30 -23.68 36.91 13.06
CA GLN A 30 -25.12 36.73 13.30
C GLN A 30 -25.97 37.31 12.15
N GLN A 31 -25.57 38.47 11.60
CA GLN A 31 -26.23 39.03 10.42
C GLN A 31 -26.04 38.18 9.17
N ARG A 32 -24.84 37.60 8.97
CA ARG A 32 -24.55 36.74 7.80
C ARG A 32 -25.23 35.38 7.87
N LEU A 33 -25.29 34.78 9.05
CA LEU A 33 -25.85 33.45 9.27
C LEU A 33 -27.36 33.45 9.50
N SER A 34 -27.98 34.63 9.69
CA SER A 34 -29.40 34.79 10.04
C SER A 34 -29.81 33.97 11.29
N SER A 35 -28.85 33.67 12.16
CA SER A 35 -29.00 32.85 13.36
C SER A 35 -28.02 33.33 14.44
N PRO A 36 -28.36 33.24 15.74
CA PRO A 36 -27.37 33.41 16.80
C PRO A 36 -26.25 32.37 16.67
N LEU A 37 -25.03 32.77 17.04
CA LEU A 37 -23.87 31.87 17.13
C LEU A 37 -24.08 30.87 18.26
N ASN A 38 -23.73 29.60 18.02
CA ASN A 38 -23.76 28.57 19.05
C ASN A 38 -22.66 28.81 20.11
N GLU A 39 -22.78 28.23 21.31
CA GLU A 39 -21.81 28.36 22.40
C GLU A 39 -20.39 27.95 21.97
N LYS A 40 -20.27 26.86 21.22
CA LYS A 40 -18.98 26.40 20.67
C LYS A 40 -18.38 27.38 19.64
N GLU A 41 -19.23 27.99 18.84
CA GLU A 41 -18.85 28.98 17.82
C GLU A 41 -18.39 30.29 18.49
N ALA A 42 -19.08 30.72 19.55
CA ALA A 42 -18.73 31.89 20.33
C ALA A 42 -17.36 31.74 21.02
N VAL A 43 -17.13 30.60 21.69
CA VAL A 43 -15.84 30.31 22.35
C VAL A 43 -14.69 30.22 21.34
N ARG A 44 -14.95 29.68 20.13
CA ARG A 44 -13.93 29.61 19.07
C ARG A 44 -13.59 31.01 18.54
N LEU A 45 -14.60 31.87 18.36
CA LEU A 45 -14.41 33.24 17.91
C LEU A 45 -13.60 34.06 18.92
N GLU A 46 -13.88 33.91 20.21
CA GLU A 46 -13.15 34.56 21.31
C GLU A 46 -11.68 34.16 21.33
N ARG A 47 -11.38 32.85 21.33
CA ARG A 47 -9.98 32.37 21.29
C ARG A 47 -9.23 32.79 20.02
N GLY A 48 -9.94 32.83 18.88
CA GLY A 48 -9.37 33.33 17.63
C GLY A 48 -8.99 34.80 17.73
N LEU A 49 -9.85 35.62 18.35
CA LEU A 49 -9.61 37.04 18.58
C LEU A 49 -8.36 37.26 19.44
N GLU A 50 -8.24 36.60 20.59
CA GLU A 50 -7.07 36.71 21.46
C GLU A 50 -5.75 36.36 20.75
N HIS A 51 -5.78 35.28 19.96
CA HIS A 51 -4.63 34.81 19.19
C HIS A 51 -4.18 35.86 18.17
N TYR A 52 -5.11 36.35 17.34
CA TYR A 52 -4.78 37.33 16.30
C TYR A 52 -4.47 38.72 16.86
N MET A 53 -5.05 39.13 18.00
CA MET A 53 -4.62 40.34 18.70
C MET A 53 -3.14 40.27 19.09
N SER A 54 -2.70 39.12 19.62
CA SER A 54 -1.30 38.92 19.99
C SER A 54 -0.37 38.91 18.76
N GLU A 55 -0.76 38.21 17.70
CA GLU A 55 0.03 38.07 16.47
C GLU A 55 0.16 39.39 15.69
N VAL A 56 -0.95 40.10 15.47
CA VAL A 56 -0.98 41.39 14.75
C VAL A 56 -0.16 42.45 15.49
N PHE A 57 -0.22 42.47 16.83
CA PHE A 57 0.58 43.41 17.60
C PHE A 57 2.08 43.11 17.54
N GLN A 58 2.47 41.83 17.51
CA GLN A 58 3.88 41.44 17.36
C GLN A 58 4.44 41.87 15.99
N ASN A 59 3.63 41.72 14.93
CA ASN A 59 4.05 42.06 13.57
C ASN A 59 4.01 43.56 13.27
N ASN A 60 3.07 44.31 13.88
CA ASN A 60 2.78 45.71 13.55
C ASN A 60 2.77 46.66 14.77
N SER A 61 3.67 46.47 15.74
CA SER A 61 3.68 47.17 17.06
C SER A 61 3.68 48.70 17.01
N ASN A 62 4.04 49.31 15.88
CA ASN A 62 4.17 50.76 15.72
C ASN A 62 2.93 51.42 15.07
N GLN A 63 1.92 50.65 14.70
CA GLN A 63 0.71 51.16 14.06
C GLN A 63 -0.29 51.72 15.08
N PRO A 64 -1.16 52.67 14.67
CA PRO A 64 -2.27 53.13 15.50
C PRO A 64 -3.26 52.00 15.83
N VAL A 65 -3.88 52.04 17.02
CA VAL A 65 -4.87 51.05 17.50
C VAL A 65 -5.98 50.81 16.47
N GLN A 66 -6.43 51.83 15.74
CA GLN A 66 -7.46 51.71 14.71
C GLN A 66 -7.05 50.80 13.54
N VAL A 67 -5.77 50.86 13.14
CA VAL A 67 -5.23 50.03 12.05
C VAL A 67 -5.09 48.59 12.53
N LEU A 68 -4.57 48.40 13.75
CA LEU A 68 -4.44 47.09 14.38
C LEU A 68 -5.81 46.40 14.56
N ASN A 69 -6.81 47.14 15.03
CA ASN A 69 -8.17 46.64 15.18
C ASN A 69 -8.76 46.16 13.84
N LYS A 70 -8.54 46.93 12.76
CA LYS A 70 -9.00 46.56 11.42
C LYS A 70 -8.34 45.27 10.91
N GLU A 71 -7.04 45.13 11.14
CA GLU A 71 -6.26 43.97 10.72
C GLU A 71 -6.69 42.71 11.51
N VAL A 72 -6.83 42.83 12.83
CA VAL A 72 -7.36 41.75 13.68
C VAL A 72 -8.76 41.32 13.24
N ILE A 73 -9.68 42.26 13.01
CA ILE A 73 -11.04 41.93 12.51
C ILE A 73 -10.97 41.17 11.19
N THR A 74 -10.06 41.56 10.29
CA THR A 74 -9.95 40.93 8.97
C THR A 74 -9.40 39.50 9.10
N ALA A 75 -8.35 39.31 9.89
CA ALA A 75 -7.73 38.00 10.10
C ALA A 75 -8.68 37.03 10.83
N THR A 76 -9.27 37.48 11.95
CA THR A 76 -10.24 36.70 12.73
C THR A 76 -11.48 36.33 11.92
N ALA A 77 -12.02 37.27 11.13
CA ALA A 77 -13.18 36.98 10.29
C ALA A 77 -12.86 35.96 9.19
N SER A 78 -11.65 35.99 8.62
CA SER A 78 -11.22 35.00 7.61
C SER A 78 -11.11 33.60 8.21
N ASP A 79 -10.39 33.43 9.33
CA ASP A 79 -10.25 32.10 9.97
C ASP A 79 -11.59 31.54 10.42
N PHE A 80 -12.44 32.39 11.01
CA PHE A 80 -13.76 31.97 11.46
C PHE A 80 -14.69 31.60 10.29
N GLN A 81 -14.60 32.29 9.16
CA GLN A 81 -15.33 31.93 7.94
C GLN A 81 -14.91 30.55 7.43
N ASP A 82 -13.61 30.25 7.39
CA ASP A 82 -13.09 28.94 6.99
C ASP A 82 -13.53 27.84 7.96
N TYR A 83 -13.61 28.14 9.26
CA TYR A 83 -14.16 27.24 10.26
C TYR A 83 -15.64 26.90 9.99
N ILE A 84 -16.49 27.91 9.76
CA ILE A 84 -17.92 27.70 9.46
C ILE A 84 -18.11 26.92 8.14
N GLN A 85 -17.32 27.21 7.10
CA GLN A 85 -17.37 26.46 5.84
C GLN A 85 -17.00 24.99 6.01
N ARG A 86 -16.00 24.68 6.84
CA ARG A 86 -15.63 23.29 7.19
C ARG A 86 -16.72 22.58 7.98
N GLN A 87 -17.43 23.29 8.86
CA GLN A 87 -18.54 22.71 9.60
C GLN A 87 -19.74 22.42 8.69
N ALA A 88 -20.04 23.32 7.74
CA ALA A 88 -21.08 23.11 6.73
C ALA A 88 -20.77 21.90 5.83
N SER A 89 -19.52 21.71 5.42
CA SER A 89 -19.10 20.54 4.61
C SER A 89 -19.09 19.23 5.40
N LEU A 90 -18.88 19.27 6.72
CA LEU A 90 -19.03 18.10 7.58
C LEU A 90 -20.51 17.74 7.80
N THR A 91 -21.39 18.74 7.88
CA THR A 91 -22.82 18.51 8.14
C THR A 91 -23.54 17.92 6.92
N SER A 92 -23.14 18.30 5.69
CA SER A 92 -23.64 17.69 4.44
C SER A 92 -23.23 16.24 4.22
N VAL A 93 -22.26 15.73 4.99
CA VAL A 93 -21.85 14.31 4.99
C VAL A 93 -22.73 13.47 5.94
N THR A 94 -23.48 14.11 6.85
CA THR A 94 -24.21 13.42 7.93
C THR A 94 -25.72 13.25 7.68
N THR A 95 -26.25 13.67 6.52
CA THR A 95 -27.70 13.59 6.21
C THR A 95 -28.03 12.89 4.89
N THR A 96 -27.29 11.85 4.53
CA THR A 96 -27.68 10.95 3.43
C THR A 96 -27.31 9.50 3.72
N GLU A 97 -28.23 8.77 4.37
CA GLU A 97 -28.31 7.29 4.29
C GLU A 97 -28.54 6.77 2.85
N THR A 98 -28.65 7.68 1.86
CA THR A 98 -28.70 7.39 0.42
C THR A 98 -27.32 7.32 -0.27
N SER A 99 -26.21 7.62 0.42
CA SER A 99 -24.87 7.64 -0.20
C SER A 99 -24.27 6.26 -0.52
N PHE A 100 -24.80 5.19 0.08
CA PHE A 100 -24.38 3.82 -0.23
C PHE A 100 -25.00 3.26 -1.52
N GLN A 101 -26.09 3.86 -2.03
CA GLN A 101 -26.69 3.46 -3.31
C GLN A 101 -26.04 4.18 -4.51
N GLU A 102 -25.58 5.42 -4.36
CA GLU A 102 -24.96 6.17 -5.47
C GLU A 102 -23.54 5.72 -5.83
N THR A 103 -22.77 5.12 -4.91
CA THR A 103 -21.38 4.73 -5.21
C THR A 103 -21.32 3.54 -6.17
N SER A 104 -22.26 2.60 -6.08
CA SER A 104 -22.40 1.47 -6.99
C SER A 104 -22.80 1.95 -8.39
N GLN A 105 -23.78 2.85 -8.45
CA GLN A 105 -24.26 3.40 -9.72
C GLN A 105 -23.21 4.29 -10.40
N ARG A 106 -22.45 5.09 -9.64
CA ARG A 106 -21.33 5.88 -10.18
C ARG A 106 -20.18 5.00 -10.64
N PHE A 107 -19.91 3.89 -9.97
CA PHE A 107 -18.88 2.93 -10.38
C PHE A 107 -19.25 2.25 -11.70
N ASP A 108 -20.51 1.86 -11.88
CA ASP A 108 -21.03 1.32 -13.14
C ASP A 108 -21.05 2.37 -14.25
N GLN A 109 -21.39 3.63 -13.93
CA GLN A 109 -21.32 4.74 -14.88
C GLN A 109 -19.87 5.06 -15.28
N LEU A 110 -18.91 4.99 -14.35
CA LEU A 110 -17.48 5.19 -14.64
C LEU A 110 -16.89 4.05 -15.47
N LEU A 111 -17.33 2.81 -15.24
CA LEU A 111 -16.97 1.65 -16.07
C LEU A 111 -17.55 1.78 -17.48
N GLN A 112 -18.81 2.17 -17.62
CA GLN A 112 -19.43 2.44 -18.93
C GLN A 112 -18.78 3.64 -19.65
N THR A 113 -18.40 4.70 -18.93
CA THR A 113 -17.77 5.88 -19.53
C THR A 113 -16.35 5.59 -19.98
N ARG A 114 -15.60 4.75 -19.25
CA ARG A 114 -14.28 4.26 -19.72
C ARG A 114 -14.37 3.30 -20.90
N GLN A 115 -15.44 2.51 -21.01
CA GLN A 115 -15.68 1.65 -22.18
C GLN A 115 -16.08 2.42 -23.45
N ARG A 116 -16.67 3.62 -23.33
CA ARG A 116 -17.04 4.45 -24.49
C ARG A 116 -15.94 5.41 -24.96
N GLY A 117 -14.88 5.61 -24.18
CA GLY A 117 -13.79 6.55 -24.51
C GLY A 117 -12.90 6.15 -25.70
N SER A 118 -13.15 4.98 -26.31
CA SER A 118 -12.36 4.43 -27.42
C SER A 118 -13.11 4.33 -28.77
N GLU A 119 -14.34 4.85 -28.89
CA GLU A 119 -15.02 4.97 -30.19
C GLU A 119 -14.84 6.37 -30.79
N ALA A 120 -14.45 6.43 -32.06
CA ALA A 120 -14.38 7.68 -32.83
C ALA A 120 -15.78 8.36 -32.91
N PRO A 121 -15.85 9.70 -33.04
CA PRO A 121 -17.13 10.40 -33.02
C PRO A 121 -17.99 9.99 -34.22
N ARG A 122 -19.20 9.49 -33.96
CA ARG A 122 -20.18 9.18 -35.01
C ARG A 122 -20.73 10.48 -35.62
N PRO A 123 -20.97 10.52 -36.94
CA PRO A 123 -21.61 11.68 -37.57
C PRO A 123 -23.05 11.85 -37.05
N ALA A 124 -23.47 13.11 -36.89
CA ALA A 124 -24.79 13.47 -36.36
C ALA A 124 -25.93 12.94 -37.28
N VAL A 125 -26.91 12.28 -36.67
CA VAL A 125 -28.11 11.78 -37.37
C VAL A 125 -29.07 12.96 -37.63
N PRO A 126 -29.61 13.14 -38.85
CA PRO A 126 -30.56 14.20 -39.14
C PRO A 126 -31.89 14.08 -38.38
N GLU A 127 -32.46 15.24 -38.11
CA GLU A 127 -33.62 15.52 -37.26
C GLU A 127 -34.96 15.09 -37.90
N TYR A 128 -35.22 13.78 -38.04
CA TYR A 128 -36.58 13.29 -38.38
C TYR A 128 -36.92 11.87 -37.88
N VAL A 129 -36.20 11.32 -36.91
CA VAL A 129 -36.61 10.06 -36.26
C VAL A 129 -37.29 10.37 -34.93
N GLN A 130 -38.63 10.44 -34.95
CA GLN A 130 -39.44 10.52 -33.74
C GLN A 130 -39.19 9.30 -32.84
N ARG A 131 -38.96 9.55 -31.55
CA ARG A 131 -38.88 8.50 -30.52
C ARG A 131 -40.27 7.88 -30.36
N ILE A 132 -40.36 6.57 -30.58
CA ILE A 132 -41.53 5.78 -30.20
C ILE A 132 -41.55 5.72 -28.67
N THR A 133 -42.55 6.33 -28.05
CA THR A 133 -42.90 6.14 -26.64
C THR A 133 -43.60 4.79 -26.51
N LEU A 134 -42.96 3.85 -25.81
CA LEU A 134 -43.61 2.63 -25.33
C LEU A 134 -44.27 2.98 -23.99
N GLU A 135 -45.60 2.85 -23.92
CA GLU A 135 -46.32 2.91 -22.64
C GLU A 135 -46.05 1.61 -21.85
N GLU A 136 -45.67 1.76 -20.58
CA GLU A 136 -45.44 0.65 -19.67
C GLU A 136 -46.80 0.06 -19.23
N ASP A 137 -47.15 -1.09 -19.81
CA ASP A 137 -48.32 -1.87 -19.40
C ASP A 137 -48.00 -2.67 -18.12
N ASN A 138 -48.61 -2.27 -17.00
CA ASN A 138 -48.32 -2.74 -15.63
C ASN A 138 -48.86 -4.15 -15.29
N SER A 139 -49.07 -5.02 -16.27
CA SER A 139 -49.78 -6.29 -16.06
C SER A 139 -48.91 -7.50 -15.73
N VAL A 140 -47.58 -7.40 -15.77
CA VAL A 140 -46.67 -8.51 -15.41
C VAL A 140 -45.55 -8.04 -14.49
N SER A 141 -45.57 -8.50 -13.24
CA SER A 141 -44.52 -8.20 -12.26
C SER A 141 -43.17 -8.76 -12.74
N ALA A 142 -42.11 -7.95 -12.65
CA ALA A 142 -40.74 -8.32 -13.02
C ALA A 142 -40.25 -9.62 -12.34
N LEU A 143 -40.83 -9.98 -11.19
CA LEU A 143 -40.56 -11.23 -10.49
C LEU A 143 -41.06 -12.45 -11.27
N THR A 144 -42.23 -12.35 -11.92
CA THR A 144 -42.83 -13.43 -12.70
C THR A 144 -42.05 -13.68 -13.99
N ALA A 145 -41.60 -12.62 -14.66
CA ALA A 145 -40.72 -12.71 -15.82
C ALA A 145 -39.36 -13.33 -15.47
N PHE A 146 -38.84 -13.07 -14.27
CA PHE A 146 -37.59 -13.67 -13.78
C PHE A 146 -37.74 -15.16 -13.47
N GLU A 147 -38.84 -15.58 -12.83
CA GLU A 147 -39.11 -16.99 -12.55
C GLU A 147 -39.33 -17.79 -13.83
N GLU A 148 -40.02 -17.23 -14.82
CA GLU A 148 -40.21 -17.84 -16.13
C GLU A 148 -38.89 -17.97 -16.89
N ALA A 149 -38.05 -16.93 -16.86
CA ALA A 149 -36.72 -16.96 -17.45
C ALA A 149 -35.80 -18.00 -16.78
N LYS A 150 -35.90 -18.17 -15.45
CA LYS A 150 -35.15 -19.20 -14.70
C LYS A 150 -35.64 -20.61 -15.05
N LYS A 151 -36.95 -20.80 -15.18
CA LYS A 151 -37.55 -22.08 -15.59
C LYS A 151 -37.14 -22.46 -17.02
N LYS A 152 -37.12 -21.50 -17.94
CA LYS A 152 -36.69 -21.70 -19.33
C LYS A 152 -35.22 -22.08 -19.43
N ARG A 153 -34.34 -21.44 -18.65
CA ARG A 153 -32.90 -21.77 -18.58
C ARG A 153 -32.65 -23.20 -18.06
N ASN A 154 -33.44 -23.63 -17.08
CA ASN A 154 -33.34 -25.00 -16.56
C ASN A 154 -33.86 -26.05 -17.56
N GLN A 155 -34.90 -25.72 -18.34
CA GLN A 155 -35.39 -26.61 -19.41
C GLN A 155 -34.39 -26.74 -20.56
N GLU A 156 -33.74 -25.64 -20.98
CA GLU A 156 -32.68 -25.68 -22.00
C GLU A 156 -31.44 -26.47 -21.53
N MET A 157 -31.08 -26.37 -20.25
CA MET A 157 -29.97 -27.15 -19.71
C MET A 157 -30.29 -28.66 -19.68
N SER A 158 -31.54 -29.01 -19.35
CA SER A 158 -32.02 -30.40 -19.36
C SER A 158 -32.07 -30.99 -20.77
N SER A 159 -32.53 -30.23 -21.77
CA SER A 159 -32.58 -30.69 -23.16
C SER A 159 -31.19 -30.81 -23.78
N GLN A 160 -30.23 -29.95 -23.41
CA GLN A 160 -28.82 -30.12 -23.80
C GLN A 160 -28.18 -31.36 -23.17
N MET A 161 -28.51 -31.68 -21.91
CA MET A 161 -28.01 -32.88 -21.23
C MET A 161 -28.59 -34.16 -21.86
N GLU A 162 -29.87 -34.16 -22.24
CA GLU A 162 -30.52 -35.27 -22.94
C GLU A 162 -29.94 -35.49 -24.34
N MET A 163 -29.64 -34.40 -25.05
CA MET A 163 -28.98 -34.46 -26.37
C MET A 163 -27.53 -34.99 -26.28
N GLN A 164 -26.82 -34.72 -25.18
CA GLN A 164 -25.52 -35.35 -24.91
C GLN A 164 -25.64 -36.84 -24.53
N LEU A 165 -26.70 -37.23 -23.81
CA LEU A 165 -26.94 -38.63 -23.45
C LEU A 165 -27.27 -39.47 -24.70
N ALA A 166 -28.07 -38.91 -25.62
CA ALA A 166 -28.40 -39.52 -26.92
C ALA A 166 -27.15 -39.70 -27.81
N LYS A 167 -26.22 -38.73 -27.82
CA LYS A 167 -24.93 -38.85 -28.53
C LYS A 167 -24.05 -39.96 -27.96
N ARG A 168 -24.08 -40.20 -26.64
CA ARG A 168 -23.33 -41.29 -25.99
C ARG A 168 -23.94 -42.67 -26.25
N THR A 169 -25.27 -42.77 -26.38
CA THR A 169 -25.94 -44.04 -26.73
C THR A 169 -25.73 -44.41 -28.20
N ALA A 170 -25.70 -43.43 -29.11
CA ALA A 170 -25.42 -43.66 -30.53
C ALA A 170 -23.96 -44.12 -30.82
N SER A 171 -23.03 -43.80 -29.92
CA SER A 171 -21.62 -44.21 -30.02
C SER A 171 -21.29 -45.53 -29.30
N ALA A 172 -22.26 -46.14 -28.61
CA ALA A 172 -22.11 -47.44 -27.94
C ALA A 172 -22.52 -48.65 -28.82
N SER A 173 -23.08 -48.44 -30.01
CA SER A 173 -23.57 -49.48 -30.92
C SER A 173 -22.63 -49.82 -32.08
N GLN A 174 -21.37 -49.35 -32.08
CA GLN A 174 -20.38 -49.81 -33.05
C GLN A 174 -19.49 -50.89 -32.42
N SER A 175 -19.75 -52.13 -32.80
CA SER A 175 -18.94 -53.29 -32.43
C SER A 175 -17.53 -53.17 -32.99
N ILE A 176 -16.58 -53.24 -32.08
CA ILE A 176 -15.16 -53.51 -32.31
C ILE A 176 -15.08 -54.95 -32.90
N TYR A 177 -14.34 -55.13 -34.00
CA TYR A 177 -14.09 -56.36 -34.77
C TYR A 177 -15.04 -56.68 -35.95
N ALA A 178 -14.63 -56.27 -37.17
CA ALA A 178 -14.88 -57.02 -38.40
C ALA A 178 -13.74 -56.80 -39.44
N LYS A 179 -13.03 -57.91 -39.70
CA LYS A 179 -12.12 -58.33 -40.80
C LYS A 179 -11.56 -57.35 -41.84
N GLU A 180 -10.26 -57.57 -42.09
CA GLU A 180 -9.40 -57.10 -43.18
C GLU A 180 -10.00 -57.23 -44.59
N THR A 181 -9.86 -56.17 -45.39
CA THR A 181 -9.57 -56.26 -46.84
C THR A 181 -8.61 -55.12 -47.22
N VAL A 182 -7.48 -55.50 -47.80
CA VAL A 182 -6.39 -54.66 -48.28
C VAL A 182 -6.85 -53.76 -49.43
N GLN A 183 -6.52 -52.46 -49.39
CA GLN A 183 -6.55 -51.59 -50.56
C GLN A 183 -5.25 -50.77 -50.62
N GLN A 184 -4.45 -51.06 -51.65
CA GLN A 184 -3.10 -50.56 -51.88
C GLN A 184 -3.04 -49.04 -52.12
N ARG A 185 -1.92 -48.43 -51.73
CA ARG A 185 -1.54 -47.06 -52.14
C ARG A 185 -1.22 -47.02 -53.64
N PRO A 186 -1.65 -45.98 -54.39
CA PRO A 186 -1.30 -45.83 -55.80
C PRO A 186 0.20 -45.56 -56.00
N ASP A 187 0.79 -46.20 -57.00
CA ASP A 187 2.22 -46.17 -57.32
C ASP A 187 2.56 -44.91 -58.18
N PRO A 188 3.66 -44.17 -57.92
CA PRO A 188 3.94 -42.85 -58.55
C PRO A 188 4.23 -42.87 -60.06
N ARG A 189 4.25 -44.04 -60.69
CA ARG A 189 4.48 -44.19 -62.14
C ARG A 189 3.22 -44.03 -62.99
N GLN A 190 2.03 -44.01 -62.40
CA GLN A 190 0.76 -43.87 -63.15
C GLN A 190 0.32 -42.41 -63.42
N LEU A 191 1.09 -41.42 -62.95
CA LEU A 191 0.83 -40.00 -63.18
C LEU A 191 1.50 -39.43 -64.45
N PHE A 192 2.29 -40.23 -65.16
CA PHE A 192 3.03 -39.81 -66.36
C PHE A 192 2.51 -40.42 -67.69
N ASP A 193 1.47 -41.28 -67.64
CA ASP A 193 0.91 -41.97 -68.82
C ASP A 193 -0.48 -41.47 -69.24
N GLN A 194 -0.93 -40.30 -68.78
CA GLN A 194 -2.15 -39.69 -69.34
C GLN A 194 -1.82 -38.88 -70.61
N PRO A 195 -2.45 -39.19 -71.76
CA PRO A 195 -2.20 -38.46 -73.00
C PRO A 195 -2.77 -37.03 -72.91
N LEU A 196 -1.96 -36.06 -73.32
CA LEU A 196 -2.43 -34.73 -73.71
C LEU A 196 -3.32 -34.88 -74.95
N ASP A 197 -4.64 -34.83 -74.75
CA ASP A 197 -5.59 -34.70 -75.85
C ASP A 197 -6.34 -33.37 -75.70
N MET A 198 -5.78 -32.36 -76.37
CA MET A 198 -6.40 -31.07 -76.59
C MET A 198 -6.95 -31.10 -78.02
N VAL A 199 -8.25 -30.81 -78.12
CA VAL A 199 -9.05 -30.44 -79.31
C VAL A 199 -9.83 -31.56 -80.06
N VAL A 200 -11.16 -31.34 -80.12
CA VAL A 200 -12.08 -31.44 -81.29
C VAL A 200 -13.35 -32.29 -81.06
N ARG A 201 -14.50 -31.61 -80.88
CA ARG A 201 -15.87 -31.90 -81.43
C ARG A 201 -16.85 -30.89 -80.83
N GLY A 202 -17.64 -30.08 -81.52
CA GLY A 202 -17.81 -29.80 -82.94
C GLY A 202 -19.00 -28.82 -83.10
N THR A 203 -18.94 -27.92 -84.07
CA THR A 203 -20.10 -27.30 -84.75
C THR A 203 -19.63 -26.65 -86.06
N GLU A 204 -19.84 -27.40 -87.15
CA GLU A 204 -20.20 -27.06 -88.55
C GLU A 204 -19.74 -25.74 -89.24
N MET A 205 -18.83 -25.93 -90.23
CA MET A 205 -18.77 -25.38 -91.62
C MET A 205 -18.41 -23.89 -91.88
N PRO A 206 -17.82 -23.53 -93.06
CA PRO A 206 -16.84 -24.26 -93.89
C PRO A 206 -15.64 -23.39 -94.39
N ARG A 207 -14.54 -24.09 -94.74
CA ARG A 207 -13.50 -23.77 -95.75
C ARG A 207 -12.98 -22.32 -95.90
N GLU A 208 -11.70 -22.12 -95.61
CA GLU A 208 -10.63 -21.85 -96.60
C GLU A 208 -9.24 -21.85 -95.91
N LEU A 209 -8.31 -22.68 -96.41
CA LEU A 209 -6.85 -22.45 -96.34
C LEU A 209 -6.48 -21.63 -97.61
N PRO A 210 -5.36 -20.86 -97.73
CA PRO A 210 -4.06 -21.06 -97.06
C PRO A 210 -3.21 -19.79 -96.74
N GLY A 211 -2.13 -19.94 -95.96
CA GLY A 211 -0.84 -19.31 -96.32
C GLY A 211 -0.22 -18.27 -95.36
N ARG A 212 1.06 -18.54 -95.04
CA ARG A 212 2.11 -17.65 -94.48
C ARG A 212 1.91 -17.18 -93.03
N GLY A 213 2.89 -17.30 -92.13
CA GLY A 213 4.31 -17.06 -92.32
C GLY A 213 4.59 -15.59 -92.02
N ASP A 214 5.26 -15.35 -90.89
CA ASP A 214 5.80 -14.07 -90.41
C ASP A 214 4.87 -13.16 -89.58
N GLY A 215 5.16 -13.10 -88.28
CA GLY A 215 4.53 -12.19 -87.32
C GLY A 215 5.17 -12.29 -85.93
N ASN A 216 6.36 -11.73 -85.79
CA ASN A 216 7.09 -11.53 -84.53
C ASN A 216 6.22 -10.78 -83.48
N PRO A 217 6.04 -11.28 -82.23
CA PRO A 217 5.14 -10.66 -81.26
C PRO A 217 5.75 -9.47 -80.49
N THR A 218 6.91 -8.93 -80.88
CA THR A 218 7.48 -7.72 -80.24
C THR A 218 6.88 -6.39 -80.72
N ILE A 219 5.74 -6.40 -81.42
CA ILE A 219 5.00 -5.18 -81.78
C ILE A 219 3.66 -5.17 -81.06
N ALA A 220 3.61 -4.42 -79.95
CA ALA A 220 2.38 -4.10 -79.23
C ALA A 220 1.42 -3.35 -80.16
N HIS A 221 0.33 -4.01 -80.55
CA HIS A 221 -0.84 -3.30 -81.06
C HIS A 221 -1.48 -2.57 -79.90
N SER A 222 -1.46 -1.24 -79.93
CA SER A 222 -2.35 -0.38 -79.14
C SER A 222 -3.78 -0.48 -79.69
N GLY A 223 -4.38 -1.67 -79.51
CA GLY A 223 -5.78 -1.93 -79.74
C GLY A 223 -6.52 -1.71 -78.43
N ASP A 224 -7.39 -0.73 -78.42
CA ASP A 224 -8.40 -0.41 -77.41
C ASP A 224 -9.43 -1.56 -77.32
N ASN A 225 -8.96 -2.74 -76.92
CA ASN A 225 -9.78 -3.90 -76.60
C ASN A 225 -9.97 -3.89 -75.10
N GLY A 226 -11.19 -3.53 -74.69
CA GLY A 226 -11.62 -3.44 -73.31
C GLY A 226 -11.04 -4.58 -72.48
N THR A 227 -10.33 -4.21 -71.42
CA THR A 227 -9.95 -5.11 -70.36
C THR A 227 -11.18 -5.91 -69.97
N ALA A 228 -11.21 -7.19 -70.34
CA ALA A 228 -12.12 -8.12 -69.73
C ALA A 228 -11.78 -8.07 -68.24
N ASN A 229 -12.59 -7.34 -67.47
CA ASN A 229 -12.56 -7.36 -66.02
C ASN A 229 -12.75 -8.83 -65.65
N ARG A 230 -11.65 -9.55 -65.39
CA ARG A 230 -11.72 -10.79 -64.64
C ARG A 230 -12.34 -10.37 -63.31
N GLY A 231 -13.59 -10.80 -63.08
CA GLY A 231 -14.19 -10.67 -61.76
C GLY A 231 -13.22 -11.29 -60.78
N SER A 232 -12.93 -10.58 -59.68
CA SER A 232 -11.98 -11.03 -58.66
C SER A 232 -12.31 -12.47 -58.29
N LEU A 233 -11.41 -13.42 -58.57
CA LEU A 233 -11.57 -14.77 -58.09
C LEU A 233 -11.44 -14.73 -56.57
N GLN A 234 -12.14 -15.60 -55.84
CA GLN A 234 -11.99 -15.66 -54.37
C GLN A 234 -10.53 -15.90 -53.94
N GLN A 235 -9.70 -16.44 -54.84
CA GLN A 235 -8.26 -16.65 -54.65
C GLN A 235 -7.42 -15.37 -54.81
N ASP A 236 -7.95 -14.31 -55.44
CA ASP A 236 -7.29 -13.01 -55.59
C ASP A 236 -7.50 -12.12 -54.34
N ILE A 237 -8.34 -12.54 -53.40
CA ILE A 237 -8.59 -11.84 -52.13
C ILE A 237 -7.67 -12.44 -51.06
N LEU A 238 -6.56 -11.74 -50.78
CA LEU A 238 -5.78 -11.96 -49.56
C LEU A 238 -6.60 -11.51 -48.35
N ILE A 239 -7.43 -12.39 -47.82
CA ILE A 239 -8.09 -12.18 -46.54
C ILE A 239 -7.01 -12.29 -45.47
N LYS A 240 -6.68 -11.17 -44.79
CA LYS A 240 -5.85 -11.22 -43.59
C LYS A 240 -6.49 -12.23 -42.64
N GLN A 241 -5.73 -13.26 -42.27
CA GLN A 241 -6.14 -14.17 -41.21
C GLN A 241 -6.42 -13.32 -39.96
N GLN A 242 -7.68 -13.27 -39.53
CA GLN A 242 -8.04 -12.60 -38.28
C GLN A 242 -7.32 -13.31 -37.14
N ASP A 243 -6.83 -12.56 -36.15
CA ASP A 243 -6.21 -13.15 -34.96
C ASP A 243 -7.20 -14.13 -34.31
N ILE A 244 -6.93 -15.44 -34.45
CA ILE A 244 -7.78 -16.53 -33.94
C ILE A 244 -7.77 -16.57 -32.40
N GLN A 245 -6.94 -15.75 -31.75
CA GLN A 245 -6.78 -15.75 -30.30
C GLN A 245 -6.87 -14.32 -29.79
N ALA A 246 -8.00 -13.96 -29.20
CA ALA A 246 -8.06 -12.75 -28.40
C ALA A 246 -7.63 -13.06 -26.97
N TYR A 247 -6.96 -12.09 -26.37
CA TYR A 247 -6.45 -12.19 -25.03
C TYR A 247 -7.04 -11.05 -24.19
N LYS A 248 -7.39 -11.37 -22.95
CA LYS A 248 -7.84 -10.40 -21.96
C LYS A 248 -6.73 -10.13 -20.97
N GLU A 249 -6.40 -8.86 -20.78
CA GLU A 249 -5.49 -8.43 -19.73
C GLU A 249 -6.27 -8.16 -18.44
N THR A 250 -5.77 -8.70 -17.32
CA THR A 250 -6.32 -8.49 -15.98
C THR A 250 -5.25 -7.89 -15.09
N GLU A 251 -5.60 -6.80 -14.40
CA GLU A 251 -4.73 -6.07 -13.49
C GLU A 251 -4.99 -6.46 -12.03
N TYR A 252 -3.91 -6.72 -11.29
CA TYR A 252 -3.95 -7.00 -9.86
C TYR A 252 -3.06 -6.03 -9.10
N ASN A 253 -3.52 -5.56 -7.94
CA ASN A 253 -2.68 -4.79 -7.02
C ASN A 253 -1.97 -5.75 -6.06
N LEU A 254 -0.64 -5.71 -6.05
CA LEU A 254 0.20 -6.46 -5.14
C LEU A 254 0.80 -5.50 -4.11
N SER A 255 0.40 -5.66 -2.86
CA SER A 255 0.99 -4.95 -1.72
C SER A 255 1.97 -5.87 -1.00
N ILE A 256 3.17 -5.36 -0.79
CA ILE A 256 4.26 -6.08 -0.12
C ILE A 256 4.66 -5.28 1.10
N TYR A 257 4.76 -5.96 2.23
CA TYR A 257 5.17 -5.33 3.48
C TYR A 257 6.46 -5.98 3.99
N SER A 258 7.41 -5.16 4.45
CA SER A 258 8.69 -5.67 4.91
C SER A 258 8.54 -6.57 6.14
N ALA A 259 7.50 -6.39 6.95
CA ALA A 259 7.23 -7.25 8.10
C ALA A 259 6.81 -8.68 7.74
N ASP A 260 6.39 -8.94 6.50
CA ASP A 260 5.98 -10.27 6.03
C ASP A 260 7.17 -11.19 5.73
N ARG A 261 8.41 -10.67 5.84
CA ARG A 261 9.62 -11.48 5.80
C ARG A 261 9.69 -12.40 7.02
N LYS A 262 10.51 -13.45 6.97
CA LYS A 262 10.70 -14.40 8.09
C LYS A 262 11.62 -13.84 9.18
N TRP A 263 11.28 -12.70 9.74
CA TRP A 263 12.14 -11.96 10.67
C TRP A 263 12.34 -12.68 12.02
N GLU A 264 11.46 -13.61 12.37
CA GLU A 264 11.48 -14.33 13.66
C GLU A 264 12.63 -15.33 13.79
N PHE A 265 13.30 -15.67 12.67
CA PHE A 265 14.36 -16.66 12.60
C PHE A 265 15.73 -16.03 12.41
N ASN A 266 16.74 -16.59 13.10
CA ASN A 266 18.12 -16.09 13.07
C ASN A 266 18.88 -16.40 11.75
N THR A 267 18.22 -17.01 10.76
CA THR A 267 18.84 -17.35 9.47
C THR A 267 18.98 -16.16 8.52
N ASN A 268 18.33 -15.03 8.83
CA ASN A 268 18.25 -13.85 7.95
C ASN A 268 19.19 -12.72 8.42
N ALA A 269 20.42 -13.08 8.80
CA ALA A 269 21.43 -12.12 9.22
C ALA A 269 21.74 -11.14 8.06
N GLY A 270 21.33 -9.88 8.20
CA GLY A 270 21.52 -8.83 7.20
C GLY A 270 20.24 -8.34 6.51
N GLU A 271 19.08 -8.92 6.82
CA GLU A 271 17.80 -8.38 6.36
C GLU A 271 17.24 -7.33 7.30
N ASN A 272 16.64 -6.30 6.70
CA ASN A 272 15.91 -5.27 7.41
C ASN A 272 14.76 -4.71 6.55
N ARG A 273 14.06 -3.69 7.05
CA ARG A 273 12.98 -2.98 6.34
C ARG A 273 13.36 -2.35 4.98
N TYR A 274 14.65 -2.25 4.65
CA TYR A 274 15.16 -1.70 3.38
C TYR A 274 15.84 -2.75 2.49
N ASN A 275 16.20 -3.89 3.05
CA ASN A 275 16.81 -5.03 2.37
C ASN A 275 16.14 -6.32 2.85
N PHE A 276 15.18 -6.83 2.08
CA PHE A 276 14.42 -8.01 2.49
C PHE A 276 13.94 -8.79 1.28
N HIS A 277 13.60 -10.05 1.50
CA HIS A 277 12.86 -10.82 0.52
C HIS A 277 11.50 -11.26 1.04
N VAL A 278 10.53 -11.30 0.13
CA VAL A 278 9.23 -11.89 0.38
C VAL A 278 9.00 -13.05 -0.57
N ASN A 279 8.41 -14.11 -0.04
CA ASN A 279 7.99 -15.25 -0.84
C ASN A 279 6.51 -15.09 -1.14
N LEU A 280 6.16 -14.84 -2.39
CA LEU A 280 4.77 -14.76 -2.82
C LEU A 280 4.14 -16.14 -2.89
N TYR A 281 4.96 -17.16 -3.15
CA TYR A 281 4.56 -18.55 -3.21
C TYR A 281 5.71 -19.45 -2.73
N SER A 282 5.39 -20.51 -1.99
CA SER A 282 6.32 -21.63 -1.82
C SER A 282 5.64 -22.89 -2.35
N GLY A 283 6.37 -23.71 -3.12
CA GLY A 283 5.96 -25.10 -3.32
C GLY A 283 5.78 -25.80 -1.96
N ASN A 284 5.02 -26.91 -1.94
CA ASN A 284 4.60 -27.67 -0.75
C ASN A 284 5.53 -27.46 0.46
N PRO A 285 5.00 -27.03 1.63
CA PRO A 285 5.84 -26.79 2.80
C PRO A 285 6.50 -28.11 3.20
N THR A 286 7.79 -28.24 2.94
CA THR A 286 8.48 -29.52 3.09
C THR A 286 8.64 -29.96 4.55
N ASN A 287 8.32 -29.13 5.55
CA ASN A 287 8.46 -29.47 6.98
C ASN A 287 7.54 -28.66 7.93
N GLY A 288 6.27 -28.44 7.57
CA GLY A 288 5.29 -27.86 8.49
C GLY A 288 5.50 -26.37 8.82
N VAL A 289 4.37 -25.65 8.94
CA VAL A 289 4.26 -24.22 9.30
C VAL A 289 5.08 -23.27 8.39
N SER A 290 4.46 -22.85 7.29
CA SER A 290 4.91 -21.66 6.58
C SER A 290 4.56 -20.42 7.41
N VAL A 291 5.52 -19.89 8.17
CA VAL A 291 5.33 -18.71 9.04
C VAL A 291 5.24 -17.39 8.26
N ALA A 292 5.73 -17.35 7.00
CA ALA A 292 5.63 -16.15 6.18
C ALA A 292 4.22 -16.00 5.57
N PRO A 293 3.58 -14.82 5.67
CA PRO A 293 2.40 -14.47 4.90
C PRO A 293 2.67 -14.66 3.39
N LYS A 294 1.67 -15.15 2.66
CA LYS A 294 1.76 -15.42 1.21
C LYS A 294 0.66 -14.69 0.47
N GLY A 295 0.92 -14.38 -0.80
CA GLY A 295 -0.13 -13.93 -1.71
C GLY A 295 -1.19 -15.02 -1.86
N THR A 296 -2.47 -14.66 -1.71
CA THR A 296 -3.60 -15.58 -1.90
C THR A 296 -3.76 -15.99 -3.37
N ALA A 297 -3.46 -15.06 -4.30
CA ALA A 297 -3.50 -15.30 -5.73
C ALA A 297 -2.12 -15.65 -6.28
N ARG A 298 -2.05 -16.76 -7.04
CA ARG A 298 -0.87 -17.10 -7.83
C ARG A 298 -0.97 -16.42 -9.19
N PHE A 299 -0.17 -15.38 -9.40
CA PHE A 299 -0.09 -14.70 -10.69
C PHE A 299 0.52 -15.63 -11.74
N ARG A 300 -0.19 -15.83 -12.85
CA ARG A 300 0.26 -16.62 -14.01
C ARG A 300 0.21 -15.75 -15.26
N ASN A 301 0.99 -16.10 -16.27
CA ASN A 301 1.00 -15.41 -17.57
C ASN A 301 1.18 -13.89 -17.42
N ILE A 302 2.14 -13.48 -16.61
CA ILE A 302 2.39 -12.07 -16.30
C ILE A 302 3.02 -11.40 -17.52
N THR A 303 2.34 -10.42 -18.11
CA THR A 303 2.86 -9.66 -19.25
C THR A 303 3.60 -8.41 -18.80
N ARG A 304 3.23 -7.85 -17.65
CA ARG A 304 3.83 -6.61 -17.16
C ARG A 304 3.72 -6.50 -15.64
N ILE A 305 4.77 -5.98 -15.02
CA ILE A 305 4.76 -5.59 -13.60
C ILE A 305 5.14 -4.12 -13.53
N GLU A 306 4.31 -3.30 -12.88
CA GLU A 306 4.50 -1.88 -12.71
C GLU A 306 4.70 -1.57 -11.23
N PHE A 307 5.64 -0.69 -10.91
CA PHE A 307 5.76 -0.11 -9.58
C PHE A 307 4.84 1.10 -9.46
N VAL A 308 4.06 1.16 -8.38
CA VAL A 308 3.12 2.25 -8.12
C VAL A 308 3.72 3.22 -7.11
N LYS A 309 4.08 2.74 -5.92
CA LYS A 309 4.65 3.57 -4.85
C LYS A 309 5.33 2.75 -3.76
N ALA A 310 6.25 3.39 -3.05
CA ALA A 310 6.81 2.94 -1.78
C ALA A 310 6.28 3.84 -0.66
N ILE A 311 5.95 3.23 0.48
CA ILE A 311 5.64 3.92 1.72
C ILE A 311 6.74 3.52 2.71
N MET A 312 7.54 4.49 3.14
CA MET A 312 8.67 4.27 4.03
C MET A 312 8.48 5.04 5.33
N PRO A 313 9.01 4.56 6.46
CA PRO A 313 8.96 5.34 7.69
C PRO A 313 9.84 6.59 7.59
N ILE A 314 9.38 7.67 8.21
CA ILE A 314 10.20 8.87 8.39
C ILE A 314 11.08 8.60 9.59
N GLU A 315 12.31 8.13 9.40
CA GLU A 315 13.20 7.84 10.52
C GLU A 315 14.63 8.29 10.27
N GLY A 316 15.42 8.37 11.34
CA GLY A 316 16.86 8.55 11.23
C GLY A 316 17.50 7.30 10.62
N LEU A 317 18.12 7.45 9.44
CA LEU A 317 18.82 6.37 8.74
C LEU A 317 20.10 5.94 9.47
N ASP A 318 20.66 6.84 10.28
CA ASP A 318 21.85 6.65 11.11
C ASP A 318 21.80 7.57 12.35
N VAL A 319 22.60 7.26 13.37
CA VAL A 319 22.74 8.08 14.58
C VAL A 319 23.85 9.09 14.42
N ILE A 320 23.48 10.37 14.30
CA ILE A 320 24.45 11.46 14.24
C ILE A 320 24.71 11.96 15.66
N THR A 321 25.98 11.93 16.09
CA THR A 321 26.40 12.42 17.41
C THR A 321 27.11 13.75 17.25
N LEU A 322 26.52 14.80 17.81
CA LEU A 322 27.09 16.14 17.93
C LEU A 322 27.66 16.33 19.33
N LYS A 323 28.68 17.18 19.47
CA LYS A 323 29.11 17.65 20.79
C LYS A 323 28.22 18.81 21.22
N ASN A 324 27.63 18.71 22.40
CA ASN A 324 26.84 19.78 22.99
C ASN A 324 27.74 20.79 23.73
N SER A 325 28.85 20.33 24.31
CA SER A 325 29.89 21.18 24.87
C SER A 325 31.29 20.56 24.70
N ALA A 326 32.33 21.29 25.14
CA ALA A 326 33.69 20.76 25.18
C ALA A 326 33.88 19.64 26.23
N THR A 327 32.87 19.40 27.07
CA THR A 327 32.89 18.39 28.14
C THR A 327 32.82 16.98 27.56
N ILE A 328 33.66 16.07 28.08
CA ILE A 328 33.64 14.66 27.68
C ILE A 328 32.28 14.04 28.03
N GLY A 329 31.66 13.37 27.05
CA GLY A 329 30.37 12.70 27.21
C GLY A 329 29.16 13.59 27.01
N ASP A 330 29.31 14.91 26.93
CA ASP A 330 28.20 15.82 26.69
C ASP A 330 27.89 15.92 25.18
N ASN A 331 27.20 14.89 24.70
CA ASN A 331 26.83 14.71 23.31
C ASN A 331 25.32 14.89 23.11
N ASN A 332 24.96 15.37 21.93
CA ASN A 332 23.59 15.56 21.47
C ASN A 332 23.36 14.71 20.22
N THR A 333 22.25 13.97 20.19
CA THR A 333 21.83 13.13 19.04
C THR A 333 20.52 13.60 18.40
N SER A 334 20.10 14.83 18.67
CA SER A 334 18.85 15.43 18.16
C SER A 334 18.82 15.59 16.64
N LEU A 335 19.98 15.72 16.00
CA LEU A 335 20.09 15.77 14.54
C LEU A 335 19.89 14.37 13.96
N PHE A 336 18.97 14.23 13.02
CA PHE A 336 18.75 12.99 12.29
C PHE A 336 18.67 13.27 10.79
N SER A 337 19.22 12.35 10.00
CA SER A 337 19.12 12.36 8.54
C SER A 337 18.13 11.30 8.11
N THR A 338 17.07 11.70 7.41
CA THR A 338 16.04 10.79 6.91
C THR A 338 16.16 10.61 5.40
N VAL A 339 15.21 9.86 4.82
CA VAL A 339 15.09 9.70 3.37
C VAL A 339 14.91 11.05 2.64
N PHE A 340 14.44 12.11 3.31
CA PHE A 340 14.31 13.46 2.73
C PHE A 340 15.65 14.14 2.42
N SER A 341 16.75 13.65 2.99
CA SER A 341 18.09 14.15 2.69
C SER A 341 18.60 13.71 1.31
N LEU A 342 17.90 12.76 0.66
CA LEU A 342 18.32 12.15 -0.59
C LEU A 342 17.55 12.74 -1.77
N PRO A 343 18.21 12.99 -2.93
CA PRO A 343 17.54 13.48 -4.13
C PRO A 343 16.57 12.44 -4.74
N PHE A 344 16.86 11.17 -4.54
CA PHE A 344 16.00 10.03 -4.88
C PHE A 344 16.45 8.79 -4.09
N VAL A 345 15.58 7.79 -4.02
CA VAL A 345 15.91 6.45 -3.54
C VAL A 345 15.89 5.48 -4.72
N ALA A 346 16.94 4.69 -4.89
CA ALA A 346 16.96 3.64 -5.89
C ALA A 346 16.30 2.37 -5.35
N LEU A 347 15.25 1.90 -6.01
CA LEU A 347 14.62 0.61 -5.76
C LEU A 347 15.25 -0.42 -6.70
N SER A 348 15.97 -1.37 -6.14
CA SER A 348 16.48 -2.55 -6.85
C SER A 348 15.66 -3.77 -6.48
N ILE A 349 15.23 -4.51 -7.50
CA ILE A 349 14.52 -5.78 -7.35
C ILE A 349 15.17 -6.76 -8.30
N ASP A 350 15.77 -7.82 -7.75
CA ASP A 350 16.59 -8.76 -8.52
C ASP A 350 15.78 -9.44 -9.64
N GLU A 351 14.49 -9.68 -9.40
CA GLU A 351 13.60 -10.31 -10.36
C GLU A 351 13.06 -9.34 -11.44
N LEU A 352 13.23 -8.03 -11.28
CA LEU A 352 12.66 -6.96 -12.14
C LEU A 352 13.70 -5.95 -12.64
N ASP A 353 14.98 -6.34 -12.70
CA ASP A 353 16.10 -5.44 -12.95
C ASP A 353 16.10 -4.69 -14.32
N ASN A 354 17.00 -3.69 -14.42
CA ASN A 354 17.39 -2.99 -15.65
C ASN A 354 16.31 -2.13 -16.35
N ASN A 355 15.75 -1.16 -15.62
CA ASN A 355 14.80 -0.21 -16.20
C ASN A 355 15.33 1.23 -16.29
N ASN A 356 16.49 1.50 -15.69
CA ASN A 356 17.14 2.82 -15.72
C ASN A 356 18.50 2.73 -16.43
N TYR A 357 18.94 3.86 -16.97
CA TYR A 357 20.27 4.01 -17.58
C TYR A 357 20.92 5.28 -17.01
N GLY A 358 22.11 5.15 -16.49
CA GLY A 358 22.91 6.21 -15.91
C GLY A 358 24.40 5.96 -16.12
N THR A 359 25.23 6.80 -15.51
CA THR A 359 26.70 6.64 -15.51
C THR A 359 27.19 5.77 -14.35
N ASN A 360 26.28 5.34 -13.48
CA ASN A 360 26.55 4.52 -12.32
C ASN A 360 25.87 3.15 -12.47
N SER A 361 26.66 2.09 -12.36
CA SER A 361 26.19 0.70 -12.45
C SER A 361 25.07 0.34 -11.46
N TYR A 362 24.95 1.04 -10.33
CA TYR A 362 23.86 0.81 -9.37
C TYR A 362 22.54 1.40 -9.85
N VAL A 363 22.59 2.57 -10.49
CA VAL A 363 21.42 3.19 -11.10
C VAL A 363 20.94 2.35 -12.29
N ASP A 364 21.87 1.81 -13.09
CA ASP A 364 21.53 0.93 -14.21
C ASP A 364 20.75 -0.31 -13.78
N LYS A 365 21.15 -0.90 -12.65
CA LYS A 365 20.50 -2.09 -12.07
C LYS A 365 19.23 -1.77 -11.28
N ALA A 366 18.91 -0.49 -11.04
CA ALA A 366 17.72 -0.11 -10.31
C ALA A 366 16.47 -0.34 -11.17
N PHE A 367 15.44 -0.95 -10.57
CA PHE A 367 14.12 -1.06 -11.17
C PHE A 367 13.42 0.31 -11.27
N GLY A 368 13.57 1.13 -10.24
CA GLY A 368 12.95 2.45 -10.18
C GLY A 368 13.78 3.46 -9.39
N LEU A 369 13.76 4.71 -9.83
CA LEU A 369 14.24 5.85 -9.03
C LEU A 369 13.03 6.53 -8.40
N LEU A 370 13.00 6.60 -7.08
CA LEU A 370 11.85 7.06 -6.30
C LEU A 370 12.07 8.48 -5.82
N GLN A 371 11.08 9.33 -6.01
CA GLN A 371 11.05 10.72 -5.57
C GLN A 371 9.92 10.92 -4.55
N TYR A 372 10.12 11.89 -3.66
CA TYR A 372 9.11 12.34 -2.72
C TYR A 372 7.80 12.73 -3.40
N ASP A 373 6.69 12.29 -2.81
CA ASP A 373 5.32 12.61 -3.22
C ASP A 373 4.57 13.29 -2.07
N ALA A 374 4.38 12.59 -0.96
CA ALA A 374 3.61 13.05 0.18
C ALA A 374 4.12 12.46 1.51
N ASN A 375 3.69 13.02 2.64
CA ASN A 375 3.97 12.48 3.97
C ASN A 375 2.75 12.51 4.89
N TRP A 376 2.78 11.65 5.91
CA TRP A 376 1.81 11.61 7.01
C TRP A 376 2.59 11.58 8.32
N ILE A 377 2.30 12.51 9.22
CA ILE A 377 2.97 12.62 10.53
C ILE A 377 1.89 12.45 11.59
N SER A 378 2.09 11.51 12.52
CA SER A 378 1.11 11.27 13.59
C SER A 378 1.35 12.15 14.81
N ASP A 379 2.61 12.40 15.16
CA ASP A 379 2.98 13.05 16.43
C ASP A 379 4.22 13.95 16.23
N ALA A 380 4.05 15.17 15.74
CA ALA A 380 5.17 16.12 15.60
C ALA A 380 5.74 16.58 16.96
N ASN A 381 4.97 16.46 18.05
CA ASN A 381 5.25 17.09 19.35
C ASN A 381 5.01 16.14 20.55
N ALA A 382 5.48 14.89 20.48
CA ALA A 382 5.48 14.03 21.67
C ALA A 382 6.60 14.50 22.63
N GLY A 383 6.28 15.46 23.50
CA GLY A 383 7.19 15.88 24.58
C GLY A 383 7.49 14.71 25.52
N SER A 384 8.73 14.64 25.99
CA SER A 384 9.08 13.70 27.04
C SER A 384 8.62 14.21 28.39
N ILE A 385 8.14 13.32 29.25
CA ILE A 385 7.87 13.68 30.62
C ILE A 385 9.22 13.65 31.37
N SER A 386 9.76 14.82 31.67
CA SER A 386 10.86 14.98 32.61
C SER A 386 10.39 15.87 33.75
N GLY A 387 10.31 15.32 34.96
CA GLY A 387 10.04 16.06 36.20
C GLY A 387 8.57 16.37 36.48
N GLY A 388 7.62 15.67 35.88
CA GLY A 388 6.18 15.98 36.01
C GLY A 388 5.73 17.20 35.19
N THR A 389 6.65 17.80 34.44
CA THR A 389 6.39 18.81 33.40
C THR A 389 6.47 18.13 32.04
N ILE A 390 5.53 18.41 31.14
CA ILE A 390 5.64 18.00 29.73
C ILE A 390 6.68 18.93 29.11
N ASP A 391 7.94 18.52 29.14
CA ASP A 391 8.97 19.18 28.36
C ASP A 391 8.81 18.70 26.92
N TYR A 392 8.40 19.62 26.05
CA TYR A 392 8.52 19.44 24.61
C TYR A 392 10.01 19.40 24.27
N ASP A 393 10.64 18.25 24.47
CA ASP A 393 11.97 17.99 23.96
C ASP A 393 11.83 17.59 22.48
N PRO A 394 12.19 18.47 21.51
CA PRO A 394 12.20 18.12 20.10
C PRO A 394 13.20 16.99 19.78
N ALA A 395 14.09 16.63 20.70
CA ALA A 395 14.98 15.47 20.57
C ALA A 395 14.30 14.15 20.98
N LEU A 396 13.10 14.17 21.60
CA LEU A 396 12.32 13.01 22.03
C LEU A 396 10.98 12.86 21.28
N SER A 397 10.55 13.89 20.55
CA SER A 397 9.51 13.77 19.52
C SER A 397 10.02 12.85 18.41
N GLY A 398 9.74 11.55 18.55
CA GLY A 398 10.03 10.55 17.54
C GLY A 398 9.42 10.96 16.20
N ASN A 399 10.18 10.77 15.12
CA ASN A 399 9.69 10.96 13.76
C ASN A 399 8.65 9.87 13.45
N ARG A 400 7.43 10.04 13.97
CA ARG A 400 6.37 9.08 13.72
C ARG A 400 5.60 9.50 12.50
N GLY A 401 5.74 8.70 11.46
CA GLY A 401 5.10 8.99 10.20
C GLY A 401 5.66 8.17 9.06
N PHE A 402 5.03 8.37 7.92
CA PHE A 402 5.40 7.71 6.69
C PHE A 402 5.54 8.72 5.57
N VAL A 403 6.42 8.39 4.62
CA VAL A 403 6.60 9.11 3.37
C VAL A 403 6.20 8.23 2.20
N SER A 404 5.37 8.77 1.32
CA SER A 404 5.05 8.22 0.00
C SER A 404 6.14 8.63 -0.99
N MET A 405 6.66 7.65 -1.71
CA MET A 405 7.69 7.82 -2.72
C MET A 405 7.23 7.15 -4.01
N ILE A 406 7.15 7.93 -5.07
CA ILE A 406 6.65 7.49 -6.38
C ILE A 406 7.81 7.40 -7.37
N PRO A 407 7.71 6.56 -8.40
CA PRO A 407 8.72 6.54 -9.44
C PRO A 407 8.81 7.90 -10.15
N LYS A 408 10.04 8.45 -10.21
CA LYS A 408 10.35 9.76 -10.82
C LYS A 408 10.04 9.81 -12.31
N HIS A 409 10.14 8.68 -13.00
CA HIS A 409 9.91 8.56 -14.43
C HIS A 409 8.66 7.73 -14.71
N LEU A 410 7.85 8.16 -15.67
CA LEU A 410 6.49 7.64 -15.97
C LEU A 410 6.41 6.19 -16.47
N LYS A 411 7.45 5.35 -16.30
CA LYS A 411 7.51 3.96 -16.78
C LYS A 411 8.34 3.04 -15.88
N CYS A 412 8.09 3.05 -14.57
CA CYS A 412 8.73 2.06 -13.69
C CYS A 412 8.05 0.69 -13.85
N GLN A 413 8.41 -0.03 -14.92
CA GLN A 413 7.74 -1.27 -15.28
C GLN A 413 8.68 -2.27 -15.96
N ARG A 414 8.43 -3.56 -15.73
CA ARG A 414 9.04 -4.66 -16.46
C ARG A 414 8.01 -5.25 -17.40
N VAL A 415 8.30 -5.24 -18.70
CA VAL A 415 7.44 -5.84 -19.73
C VAL A 415 8.04 -7.16 -20.20
N TYR A 416 7.22 -8.22 -20.20
CA TYR A 416 7.56 -9.56 -20.67
C TYR A 416 6.91 -9.78 -22.04
N THR A 417 7.66 -9.48 -23.10
CA THR A 417 7.24 -9.68 -24.49
C THR A 417 8.38 -10.29 -25.30
N PRO A 418 8.09 -11.19 -26.26
CA PRO A 418 6.75 -11.70 -26.61
C PRO A 418 6.21 -12.74 -25.63
N THR A 419 7.08 -13.36 -24.81
CA THR A 419 6.72 -14.45 -23.90
C THR A 419 6.40 -13.90 -22.50
N PRO A 420 5.17 -14.09 -21.97
CA PRO A 420 4.83 -13.71 -20.61
C PRO A 420 5.63 -14.49 -19.56
N LEU A 421 5.87 -13.90 -18.39
CA LEU A 421 6.44 -14.59 -17.24
C LEU A 421 5.42 -15.59 -16.67
N ALA A 422 5.79 -16.86 -16.61
CA ALA A 422 4.88 -17.93 -16.20
C ALA A 422 4.35 -17.79 -14.77
N THR A 423 5.18 -17.36 -13.81
CA THR A 423 4.80 -17.15 -12.41
C THR A 423 5.85 -16.26 -11.73
N LEU A 424 5.43 -15.47 -10.74
CA LEU A 424 6.32 -14.76 -9.83
C LEU A 424 6.28 -15.45 -8.45
N THR A 425 7.44 -15.89 -7.96
CA THR A 425 7.52 -16.71 -6.73
C THR A 425 8.13 -15.94 -5.56
N LYS A 426 9.10 -15.08 -5.83
CA LYS A 426 9.87 -14.32 -4.85
C LYS A 426 10.08 -12.90 -5.38
N LEU A 427 10.19 -11.95 -4.45
CA LEU A 427 10.74 -10.63 -4.71
C LEU A 427 11.83 -10.33 -3.68
N SER A 428 13.00 -9.95 -4.19
CA SER A 428 14.19 -9.59 -3.42
C SER A 428 14.39 -8.08 -3.54
N VAL A 429 14.09 -7.34 -2.48
CA VAL A 429 13.95 -5.89 -2.48
C VAL A 429 15.15 -5.24 -1.81
N ARG A 430 15.72 -4.22 -2.46
CA ARG A 430 16.76 -3.35 -1.91
C ARG A 430 16.43 -1.89 -2.18
N LEU A 431 16.41 -1.08 -1.12
CA LEU A 431 16.25 0.37 -1.19
C LEU A 431 17.58 1.04 -0.89
N GLN A 432 18.11 1.74 -1.89
CA GLN A 432 19.47 2.25 -1.91
C GLN A 432 19.51 3.76 -2.03
N ARG A 433 20.57 4.34 -1.49
CA ARG A 433 20.97 5.73 -1.72
C ARG A 433 21.47 5.89 -3.17
N PRO A 434 21.59 7.12 -3.69
CA PRO A 434 22.09 7.36 -5.05
C PRO A 434 23.50 6.83 -5.34
N ASP A 435 24.32 6.62 -4.30
CA ASP A 435 25.67 6.05 -4.41
C ASP A 435 25.67 4.51 -4.50
N GLY A 436 24.50 3.85 -4.35
CA GLY A 436 24.34 2.40 -4.38
C GLY A 436 24.42 1.71 -3.02
N THR A 437 24.71 2.45 -1.94
CA THR A 437 24.67 1.91 -0.57
C THR A 437 23.23 1.74 -0.09
N LEU A 438 22.99 0.86 0.88
CA LEU A 438 21.65 0.67 1.44
C LEU A 438 21.18 1.94 2.17
N LEU A 439 19.87 2.20 2.23
CA LEU A 439 19.35 3.34 3.00
C LEU A 439 19.81 3.31 4.46
N SER A 440 19.71 2.14 5.10
CA SER A 440 20.30 1.86 6.41
C SER A 440 20.66 0.38 6.48
N ASP A 441 21.84 0.07 7.01
CA ASP A 441 22.32 -1.29 7.31
C ASP A 441 21.91 -1.76 8.72
N THR A 442 21.32 -0.86 9.52
CA THR A 442 20.86 -1.17 10.86
C THR A 442 19.78 -2.25 10.81
N LEU A 443 19.92 -3.27 11.64
CA LEU A 443 18.91 -4.29 11.80
C LEU A 443 17.70 -3.70 12.53
N ASP A 444 16.51 -4.03 12.06
CA ASP A 444 15.24 -3.59 12.64
C ASP A 444 14.55 -4.65 13.50
N THR A 445 15.21 -5.80 13.67
CA THR A 445 14.85 -6.83 14.63
C THR A 445 15.80 -6.81 15.82
N LEU A 446 15.27 -6.99 17.02
CA LEU A 446 16.06 -7.04 18.25
C LEU A 446 15.89 -8.40 18.93
N ASP A 447 16.99 -8.98 19.40
CA ASP A 447 16.95 -10.20 20.19
C ASP A 447 16.64 -9.85 21.66
N VAL A 448 15.67 -10.55 22.25
CA VAL A 448 15.29 -10.40 23.65
C VAL A 448 16.25 -11.23 24.51
N SER A 449 16.94 -10.57 25.44
CA SER A 449 17.82 -11.19 26.44
C SER A 449 17.07 -11.58 27.71
N GLY A 450 16.09 -10.78 28.10
CA GLY A 450 15.29 -11.01 29.29
C GLY A 450 14.11 -10.05 29.39
N VAL A 451 13.23 -10.33 30.34
CA VAL A 451 12.06 -9.51 30.63
C VAL A 451 11.89 -9.47 32.15
N PHE A 452 11.45 -8.34 32.70
CA PHE A 452 11.15 -8.22 34.14
C PHE A 452 10.06 -7.18 34.39
N PHE A 453 9.38 -7.28 35.54
CA PHE A 453 8.45 -6.26 35.99
C PHE A 453 9.18 -5.12 36.69
N SER A 454 8.61 -3.92 36.62
CA SER A 454 9.13 -2.71 37.30
C SER A 454 9.40 -2.93 38.79
N ASN A 455 8.52 -3.65 39.50
CA ASN A 455 8.71 -3.98 40.93
C ASN A 455 9.80 -5.03 41.20
N SER A 456 10.26 -5.73 40.17
CA SER A 456 11.33 -6.74 40.21
C SER A 456 12.64 -6.23 39.57
N ALA A 457 12.66 -4.96 39.14
CA ALA A 457 13.79 -4.35 38.45
C ALA A 457 15.06 -4.36 39.31
N ALA A 458 14.96 -4.04 40.60
CA ALA A 458 16.12 -4.08 41.50
C ALA A 458 16.75 -5.48 41.57
N THR A 459 15.95 -6.55 41.56
CA THR A 459 16.44 -7.93 41.57
C THR A 459 17.13 -8.27 40.25
N TYR A 460 16.46 -8.05 39.11
CA TYR A 460 17.01 -8.33 37.78
C TYR A 460 18.31 -7.55 37.53
N VAL A 461 18.27 -6.26 37.85
CA VAL A 461 19.39 -5.36 37.65
C VAL A 461 20.50 -5.71 38.63
N SER A 462 20.26 -5.98 39.91
CA SER A 462 21.35 -6.34 40.86
C SER A 462 22.15 -7.62 40.49
N SER A 463 21.55 -8.55 39.75
CA SER A 463 22.25 -9.73 39.22
C SER A 463 23.13 -9.42 37.99
N ALA A 464 22.86 -8.34 37.26
CA ALA A 464 23.53 -8.01 36.00
C ALA A 464 24.25 -6.63 35.98
N TYR A 465 23.89 -5.72 36.89
CA TYR A 465 24.15 -4.28 36.94
C TYR A 465 24.07 -3.77 38.41
N THR A 466 24.41 -2.51 38.70
CA THR A 466 24.64 -2.09 40.10
C THR A 466 23.52 -1.30 40.76
N THR A 467 22.69 -0.56 40.03
CA THR A 467 21.53 0.15 40.61
C THR A 467 20.52 0.57 39.54
N VAL A 468 19.24 0.66 39.88
CA VAL A 468 18.25 1.42 39.10
C VAL A 468 17.95 2.67 39.90
N SER A 469 18.34 3.85 39.42
CA SER A 469 18.02 5.11 40.10
C SER A 469 17.61 6.12 39.03
N ASN A 470 16.43 6.73 39.18
CA ASN A 470 15.89 7.79 38.31
C ASN A 470 15.12 7.33 37.05
N SER A 471 14.29 6.29 37.15
CA SER A 471 13.29 5.98 36.12
C SER A 471 11.87 6.22 36.65
N TYR A 472 11.02 6.86 35.85
CA TYR A 472 9.59 7.07 36.13
C TYR A 472 8.77 5.79 35.99
N TYR A 473 9.35 4.75 35.38
CA TYR A 473 8.70 3.47 35.10
C TYR A 473 9.11 2.37 36.09
N LEU A 474 9.56 2.81 37.27
CA LEU A 474 9.75 1.99 38.45
C LEU A 474 8.59 2.23 39.41
N ASP A 475 8.03 1.14 39.89
CA ASP A 475 6.92 1.16 40.83
C ASP A 475 6.97 -0.11 41.68
N SER A 476 6.16 -0.15 42.74
CA SER A 476 6.08 -1.31 43.65
C SER A 476 5.01 -2.34 43.22
N SER A 477 4.12 -1.98 42.30
CA SER A 477 2.96 -2.78 41.89
C SER A 477 3.26 -3.74 40.73
N GLY A 478 4.28 -3.48 39.91
CA GLY A 478 4.58 -4.19 38.66
C GLY A 478 3.82 -3.64 37.46
N GLU A 479 3.53 -2.33 37.40
CA GLU A 479 2.71 -1.71 36.35
C GLU A 479 3.34 -1.71 34.96
N PHE A 480 4.67 -1.78 34.90
CA PHE A 480 5.42 -1.79 33.67
C PHE A 480 6.24 -3.07 33.51
N ILE A 481 6.42 -3.46 32.26
CA ILE A 481 7.25 -4.58 31.86
C ILE A 481 8.43 -4.01 31.08
N TRP A 482 9.62 -4.43 31.49
CA TRP A 482 10.87 -4.03 30.89
C TRP A 482 11.41 -5.20 30.08
N ILE A 483 11.72 -4.94 28.81
CA ILE A 483 12.32 -5.91 27.89
C ILE A 483 13.78 -5.52 27.73
N ASP A 484 14.67 -6.40 28.15
CA ASP A 484 16.12 -6.26 27.99
C ASP A 484 16.54 -6.84 26.64
N THR A 485 17.10 -6.01 25.76
CA THR A 485 17.62 -6.47 24.48
C THR A 485 19.06 -6.96 24.63
N ARG A 486 19.45 -7.95 23.81
CA ARG A 486 20.81 -8.51 23.85
C ARG A 486 21.86 -7.44 23.54
N THR A 487 21.60 -6.64 22.51
CA THR A 487 22.46 -5.55 22.05
C THR A 487 21.77 -4.21 22.26
N ASN A 488 22.55 -3.15 22.41
CA ASN A 488 22.01 -1.79 22.36
C ASN A 488 21.46 -1.50 20.96
N PHE A 489 20.43 -0.68 20.88
CA PHE A 489 19.79 -0.28 19.64
C PHE A 489 19.63 1.24 19.57
N SER A 490 19.59 1.77 18.34
CA SER A 490 19.38 3.20 18.11
C SER A 490 17.98 3.61 18.54
N ARG A 491 17.86 4.80 19.14
CA ARG A 491 16.58 5.44 19.46
C ARG A 491 15.69 5.69 18.23
N PHE A 492 16.24 5.61 17.02
CA PHE A 492 15.48 5.72 15.77
C PHE A 492 14.90 4.37 15.30
N THR A 493 15.40 3.24 15.83
CA THR A 493 14.89 1.90 15.49
C THR A 493 13.59 1.59 16.23
N VAL A 494 13.51 2.00 17.50
CA VAL A 494 12.34 1.88 18.37
C VAL A 494 12.24 3.16 19.19
N ALA A 495 11.07 3.78 19.20
CA ALA A 495 10.73 4.94 20.01
C ALA A 495 9.45 4.68 20.83
N GLN A 496 9.27 5.45 21.91
CA GLN A 496 7.92 5.69 22.44
C GLN A 496 7.07 6.22 21.27
N GLY A 497 5.81 5.90 21.01
CA GLY A 497 4.99 4.76 21.32
C GLY A 497 4.75 4.00 20.02
N ASP A 498 5.85 3.47 19.53
CA ASP A 498 5.85 2.50 18.46
C ASP A 498 5.13 1.23 18.88
N ARG A 499 4.63 0.50 17.89
CA ARG A 499 4.07 -0.83 18.10
C ARG A 499 5.13 -1.88 17.81
N ILE A 500 5.43 -2.69 18.81
CA ILE A 500 6.35 -3.82 18.72
C ILE A 500 5.60 -5.15 18.80
N VAL A 501 6.12 -6.17 18.12
CA VAL A 501 5.65 -7.56 18.25
C VAL A 501 6.82 -8.44 18.63
N ILE A 502 6.57 -9.40 19.52
CA ILE A 502 7.56 -10.35 20.02
C ILE A 502 7.14 -11.75 19.61
N ARG A 503 8.09 -12.55 19.12
CA ARG A 503 7.88 -13.95 18.71
C ARG A 503 9.01 -14.84 19.23
N ASN A 504 8.75 -16.14 19.26
CA ASN A 504 9.68 -17.20 19.65
C ASN A 504 10.23 -17.08 21.09
N LEU A 505 9.54 -16.36 21.97
CA LEU A 505 9.87 -16.34 23.39
C LEU A 505 9.29 -17.61 24.04
N SER A 506 10.12 -18.35 24.77
CA SER A 506 9.67 -19.57 25.45
C SER A 506 10.39 -19.80 26.77
N ILE A 507 9.71 -20.53 27.65
CA ILE A 507 10.20 -20.98 28.96
C ILE A 507 10.05 -22.50 28.98
N THR A 508 11.05 -23.21 29.49
CA THR A 508 10.99 -24.66 29.68
C THR A 508 10.01 -24.99 30.81
N THR A 509 8.96 -25.76 30.50
CA THR A 509 7.95 -26.21 31.48
C THR A 509 7.26 -25.03 32.21
N PRO A 510 6.57 -24.12 31.49
CA PRO A 510 6.00 -22.93 32.08
C PRO A 510 4.83 -23.25 33.01
N THR A 511 4.73 -22.54 34.13
CA THR A 511 3.51 -22.54 34.96
C THR A 511 2.34 -21.88 34.23
N LYS A 512 1.12 -22.00 34.76
CA LYS A 512 -0.07 -21.33 34.18
C LYS A 512 0.13 -19.82 34.05
N ALA A 513 0.65 -19.16 35.08
CA ALA A 513 0.88 -17.71 35.07
C ALA A 513 1.97 -17.31 34.06
N GLN A 514 3.03 -18.12 33.94
CA GLN A 514 4.07 -17.90 32.93
C GLN A 514 3.57 -18.11 31.50
N THR A 515 2.70 -19.09 31.28
CA THR A 515 2.06 -19.34 29.98
C THR A 515 1.19 -18.15 29.57
N ASP A 516 0.36 -17.66 30.49
CA ASP A 516 -0.49 -16.49 30.27
C ASP A 516 0.33 -15.22 29.99
N PHE A 517 1.40 -15.00 30.76
CA PHE A 517 2.36 -13.92 30.52
C PHE A 517 3.06 -14.02 29.16
N LEU A 518 3.52 -15.22 28.76
CA LEU A 518 4.12 -15.46 27.44
C LEU A 518 3.13 -15.18 26.30
N ASN A 519 1.87 -15.58 26.46
CA ASN A 519 0.81 -15.30 25.50
C ASN A 519 0.54 -13.79 25.39
N TYR A 520 0.51 -13.09 26.53
CA TYR A 520 0.38 -11.63 26.56
C TYR A 520 1.54 -10.97 25.81
N LEU A 521 2.79 -11.34 26.10
CA LEU A 521 3.97 -10.78 25.44
C LEU A 521 3.97 -11.04 23.92
N GLN A 522 3.52 -12.21 23.47
CA GLN A 522 3.58 -12.64 22.07
C GLN A 522 2.27 -12.47 21.29
N ARG A 523 1.33 -11.69 21.82
CA ARG A 523 0.04 -11.43 21.15
C ARG A 523 0.22 -10.75 19.80
N GLU A 524 -0.64 -11.08 18.85
CA GLU A 524 -0.58 -10.52 17.48
C GLU A 524 -0.82 -9.01 17.45
N ALA A 525 -1.63 -8.50 18.38
CA ALA A 525 -1.83 -7.08 18.55
C ALA A 525 -0.53 -6.33 18.90
N GLY A 526 0.50 -7.01 19.38
CA GLY A 526 1.75 -6.38 19.82
C GLY A 526 1.58 -5.50 21.06
N HIS A 527 2.57 -4.65 21.30
CA HIS A 527 2.61 -3.74 22.46
C HIS A 527 3.04 -2.35 22.03
N PHE A 528 2.49 -1.35 22.69
CA PHE A 528 2.97 0.01 22.55
C PHE A 528 4.14 0.25 23.49
N VAL A 529 5.20 0.84 22.95
CA VAL A 529 6.35 1.30 23.72
C VAL A 529 5.92 2.51 24.55
N VAL A 530 6.12 2.46 25.86
CA VAL A 530 5.80 3.59 26.74
C VAL A 530 7.04 4.44 26.98
N ASN A 531 8.21 3.80 27.08
CA ASN A 531 9.50 4.50 27.12
C ASN A 531 10.63 3.57 26.69
N LEU A 532 11.81 4.15 26.52
CA LEU A 532 13.07 3.43 26.39
C LEU A 532 13.93 3.67 27.63
N ALA A 533 14.91 2.82 27.85
CA ALA A 533 15.92 3.07 28.87
C ALA A 533 17.31 2.62 28.41
N SER A 534 18.33 3.26 28.96
CA SER A 534 19.73 3.02 28.62
C SER A 534 20.56 2.69 29.86
N LEU A 535 21.72 2.11 29.62
CA LEU A 535 22.73 1.90 30.65
C LEU A 535 23.65 3.12 30.71
N ARG A 536 23.80 3.71 31.91
CA ARG A 536 24.77 4.76 32.22
C ARG A 536 25.86 4.20 33.10
N TYR A 537 27.11 4.49 32.75
CA TYR A 537 28.27 4.22 33.60
C TYR A 537 28.41 5.32 34.65
N VAL A 538 28.42 4.95 35.93
CA VAL A 538 28.37 5.89 37.06
C VAL A 538 29.73 6.11 37.71
N SER A 539 30.65 5.14 37.59
CA SER A 539 32.01 5.28 38.11
C SER A 539 33.02 4.41 37.35
N ALA A 540 34.26 4.91 37.24
CA ALA A 540 35.41 4.20 36.70
C ALA A 540 36.03 3.22 37.73
N SER A 541 35.18 2.53 38.50
CA SER A 541 35.59 1.52 39.48
C SER A 541 36.00 0.22 38.76
N PRO A 542 36.87 -0.64 39.34
CA PRO A 542 37.31 -1.90 38.71
C PRO A 542 36.18 -2.87 38.29
N LYS A 543 34.95 -2.67 38.80
CA LYS A 543 33.73 -3.14 38.16
C LYS A 543 32.89 -1.91 37.79
N PRO A 544 32.71 -1.59 36.49
CA PRO A 544 31.93 -0.43 36.11
C PRO A 544 30.52 -0.54 36.69
N GLN A 545 30.16 0.39 37.56
CA GLN A 545 28.81 0.48 38.08
C GLN A 545 27.92 0.99 36.94
N GLN A 546 26.92 0.19 36.57
CA GLN A 546 25.93 0.51 35.55
C GLN A 546 24.60 0.86 36.23
N GLN A 547 24.07 2.03 35.88
CA GLN A 547 22.73 2.50 36.23
C GLN A 547 21.81 2.39 35.03
N VAL A 548 20.55 2.04 35.27
CA VAL A 548 19.50 2.11 34.25
C VAL A 548 18.80 3.47 34.37
N ASN A 549 18.79 4.22 33.28
CA ASN A 549 18.17 5.54 33.18
C ASN A 549 17.12 5.56 32.07
N ASP A 550 16.05 6.32 32.25
CA ASP A 550 15.07 6.57 31.19
C ASP A 550 15.71 7.28 29.99
N GLY A 551 15.21 6.96 28.80
CA GLY A 551 15.68 7.48 27.53
C GLY A 551 16.96 6.81 27.02
N ALA A 552 17.37 7.26 25.84
CA ALA A 552 18.63 6.84 25.22
C ALA A 552 19.84 7.46 25.94
N ASN A 553 20.99 6.81 25.82
CA ASN A 553 22.24 7.37 26.32
C ASN A 553 22.68 8.59 25.50
N GLN A 554 23.78 9.23 25.92
CA GLN A 554 24.33 10.43 25.25
C GLN A 554 24.78 10.16 23.79
N LEU A 555 24.89 8.90 23.37
CA LEU A 555 25.19 8.50 22.00
C LEU A 555 23.94 8.06 21.23
N GLY A 556 22.74 8.24 21.78
CA GLY A 556 21.48 7.94 21.10
C GLY A 556 21.09 6.46 21.10
N TYR A 557 21.68 5.65 21.98
CA TYR A 557 21.40 4.21 22.09
C TYR A 557 20.65 3.84 23.37
N SER A 558 19.72 2.90 23.24
CA SER A 558 18.96 2.31 24.33
C SER A 558 19.21 0.81 24.43
N ARG A 559 18.85 0.20 25.56
CA ARG A 559 18.93 -1.24 25.80
C ARG A 559 17.60 -1.83 26.25
N PHE A 560 16.82 -1.06 26.99
CA PHE A 560 15.55 -1.51 27.51
C PHE A 560 14.41 -0.86 26.74
N ILE A 561 13.39 -1.67 26.49
CA ILE A 561 12.10 -1.21 25.99
C ILE A 561 11.10 -1.39 27.12
N VAL A 562 10.38 -0.32 27.48
CA VAL A 562 9.36 -0.34 28.52
C VAL A 562 8.00 -0.40 27.86
N ILE A 563 7.19 -1.38 28.25
CA ILE A 563 5.79 -1.51 27.85
C ILE A 563 4.88 -1.51 29.08
N ARG A 564 3.61 -1.19 28.87
CA ARG A 564 2.60 -1.33 29.92
C ARG A 564 2.27 -2.79 30.22
N ASN A 565 1.97 -3.08 31.48
CA ASN A 565 1.40 -4.37 31.88
C ASN A 565 -0.10 -4.44 31.57
N GLN A 566 -0.72 -5.58 31.87
CA GLN A 566 -2.16 -5.79 31.73
C GLN A 566 -2.90 -5.17 32.92
N PHE A 567 -3.93 -4.39 32.62
CA PHE A 567 -4.82 -3.77 33.59
C PHE A 567 -6.22 -4.36 33.47
N ASN A 568 -7.00 -4.24 34.54
CA ASN A 568 -8.43 -4.54 34.48
C ASN A 568 -9.14 -3.61 33.49
N ASP A 569 -10.29 -4.06 32.99
CA ASP A 569 -11.12 -3.23 32.13
C ASP A 569 -11.60 -2.01 32.91
N PRO A 570 -11.22 -0.78 32.51
CA PRO A 570 -11.60 0.43 33.25
C PRO A 570 -13.13 0.66 33.25
N THR A 571 -13.87 0.07 32.31
CA THR A 571 -15.35 0.16 32.29
C THR A 571 -16.00 -0.57 33.47
N THR A 572 -15.26 -1.48 34.13
CA THR A 572 -15.69 -2.15 35.36
C THR A 572 -15.41 -1.31 36.62
N GLY A 573 -14.79 -0.13 36.47
CA GLY A 573 -14.42 0.76 37.57
C GLY A 573 -13.08 0.42 38.24
N SER A 574 -12.40 -0.65 37.80
CA SER A 574 -11.08 -1.02 38.31
C SER A 574 -9.97 -0.56 37.37
N ILE A 575 -8.99 0.17 37.92
CA ILE A 575 -7.75 0.57 37.23
C ILE A 575 -6.54 -0.22 37.72
N ALA A 576 -6.76 -1.24 38.55
CA ALA A 576 -5.69 -2.07 39.09
C ALA A 576 -5.09 -2.99 38.04
N LEU A 577 -3.87 -3.46 38.30
CA LEU A 577 -3.25 -4.53 37.52
C LEU A 577 -4.14 -5.77 37.49
N LEU A 578 -4.13 -6.46 36.35
CA LEU A 578 -4.75 -7.77 36.18
C LEU A 578 -3.64 -8.82 36.23
N PRO A 579 -3.50 -9.59 37.32
CA PRO A 579 -2.42 -10.54 37.47
C PRO A 579 -2.58 -11.76 36.54
N PHE A 580 -1.45 -12.30 36.10
CA PHE A 580 -1.44 -13.42 35.16
C PHE A 580 -1.83 -14.75 35.81
N GLY A 581 -2.44 -15.64 35.03
CA GLY A 581 -2.78 -17.00 35.45
C GLY A 581 -3.91 -17.09 36.48
N GLY A 582 -4.61 -15.99 36.76
CA GLY A 582 -5.67 -15.90 37.77
C GLY A 582 -5.15 -15.80 39.21
N GLN A 583 -3.94 -15.27 39.40
CA GLN A 583 -3.37 -15.02 40.73
C GLN A 583 -3.91 -13.72 41.34
N ALA A 584 -3.73 -13.53 42.65
CA ALA A 584 -4.10 -12.29 43.33
C ALA A 584 -3.08 -11.15 43.09
N THR A 585 -1.80 -11.48 42.88
CA THR A 585 -0.73 -10.52 42.57
C THR A 585 0.30 -11.15 41.63
N ASN A 586 1.14 -10.30 41.01
CA ASN A 586 2.23 -10.71 40.12
C ASN A 586 3.57 -10.94 40.84
N THR A 587 3.64 -10.87 42.17
CA THR A 587 4.91 -10.92 42.92
C THR A 587 5.70 -12.20 42.68
N THR A 588 5.06 -13.37 42.86
CA THR A 588 5.72 -14.68 42.64
C THR A 588 6.13 -14.87 41.19
N LEU A 589 5.29 -14.43 40.26
CA LEU A 589 5.60 -14.48 38.84
C LEU A 589 6.82 -13.61 38.51
N GLY A 590 6.86 -12.36 39.01
CA GLY A 590 7.97 -11.43 38.83
C GLY A 590 9.29 -11.99 39.32
N THR A 591 9.33 -12.54 40.55
CA THR A 591 10.53 -13.22 41.07
C THR A 591 10.94 -14.41 40.20
N SER A 592 9.98 -15.22 39.74
CA SER A 592 10.29 -16.38 38.89
C SER A 592 10.87 -15.96 37.54
N ILE A 593 10.29 -14.96 36.88
CA ILE A 593 10.70 -14.47 35.56
C ILE A 593 12.14 -13.98 35.58
N VAL A 594 12.54 -13.25 36.62
CA VAL A 594 13.92 -12.74 36.78
C VAL A 594 14.94 -13.87 36.89
N SER A 595 14.57 -14.99 37.52
CA SER A 595 15.45 -16.15 37.72
C SER A 595 15.48 -17.15 36.56
N LEU A 596 14.61 -16.98 35.55
CA LEU A 596 14.45 -17.94 34.46
C LEU A 596 15.28 -17.57 33.23
N ASN A 597 15.90 -18.59 32.63
CA ASN A 597 16.51 -18.46 31.32
C ASN A 597 15.42 -18.58 30.26
N PHE A 598 15.03 -17.46 29.65
CA PHE A 598 14.22 -17.47 28.44
C PHE A 598 15.02 -18.09 27.29
N SER A 599 14.35 -18.89 26.45
CA SER A 599 14.87 -19.09 25.10
C SER A 599 14.78 -17.74 24.36
N PRO A 600 15.85 -17.26 23.71
CA PRO A 600 15.87 -15.93 23.11
C PRO A 600 14.75 -15.75 22.09
N GLY A 601 13.81 -14.85 22.40
CA GLY A 601 12.80 -14.38 21.46
C GLY A 601 13.35 -13.27 20.56
N ARG A 602 12.59 -12.91 19.53
CA ARG A 602 12.87 -11.76 18.68
C ARG A 602 11.73 -10.77 18.72
N LEU A 603 12.09 -9.50 18.57
CA LEU A 603 11.18 -8.37 18.51
C LEU A 603 11.33 -7.65 17.16
N LEU A 604 10.20 -7.21 16.61
CA LEU A 604 10.11 -6.34 15.43
C LEU A 604 9.30 -5.09 15.78
N ASN A 605 9.78 -3.93 15.35
CA ASN A 605 8.98 -2.70 15.36
C ASN A 605 8.11 -2.62 14.10
N LEU A 606 6.79 -2.73 14.25
CA LEU A 606 5.83 -2.64 13.16
C LEU A 606 5.58 -1.20 12.70
N SER A 607 5.79 -0.20 13.56
CA SER A 607 5.56 1.21 13.21
C SER A 607 6.54 1.72 12.17
N HIS A 608 7.67 1.04 11.95
CA HIS A 608 8.73 1.49 11.04
C HIS A 608 8.97 0.52 9.87
N GLN A 609 7.94 -0.16 9.38
CA GLN A 609 8.11 -1.11 8.28
C GLN A 609 7.76 -0.46 6.93
N THR A 610 8.46 -0.90 5.88
CA THR A 610 8.28 -0.38 4.52
C THR A 610 7.21 -1.16 3.78
N GLN A 611 6.38 -0.46 3.01
CA GLN A 611 5.39 -1.06 2.12
C GLN A 611 5.67 -0.69 0.66
N LEU A 612 5.61 -1.67 -0.23
CA LEU A 612 5.73 -1.47 -1.67
C LEU A 612 4.42 -1.89 -2.36
N ILE A 613 4.00 -1.12 -3.36
CA ILE A 613 2.79 -1.39 -4.12
C ILE A 613 3.15 -1.55 -5.59
N PHE A 614 2.73 -2.67 -6.15
CA PHE A 614 2.90 -3.02 -7.55
C PHE A 614 1.55 -3.26 -8.20
N ARG A 615 1.50 -3.07 -9.52
CA ARG A 615 0.43 -3.59 -10.37
C ARG A 615 0.99 -4.75 -11.19
N VAL A 616 0.36 -5.90 -11.10
CA VAL A 616 0.70 -7.10 -11.86
C VAL A 616 -0.35 -7.28 -12.95
N ILE A 617 0.05 -7.19 -14.20
CA ILE A 617 -0.80 -7.38 -15.36
C ILE A 617 -0.56 -8.78 -15.90
N THR A 618 -1.63 -9.56 -15.96
CA THR A 618 -1.65 -10.92 -16.47
C THR A 618 -2.46 -10.97 -17.76
N ARG A 619 -2.14 -11.92 -18.63
CA ARG A 619 -2.85 -12.13 -19.88
C ARG A 619 -3.40 -13.54 -19.92
N ASP A 620 -4.72 -13.64 -20.01
CA ASP A 620 -5.42 -14.91 -20.16
C ASP A 620 -6.19 -14.93 -21.48
N TYR A 621 -6.53 -16.14 -21.94
CA TYR A 621 -7.29 -16.34 -23.16
C TYR A 621 -8.72 -15.80 -22.98
N ASP A 622 -9.16 -14.96 -23.91
CA ASP A 622 -10.54 -14.48 -23.91
C ASP A 622 -11.41 -15.50 -24.65
N SER A 623 -12.16 -16.32 -23.88
CA SER A 623 -13.08 -17.30 -24.45
C SER A 623 -14.37 -16.67 -24.99
N THR A 624 -14.67 -15.41 -24.66
CA THR A 624 -15.91 -14.74 -25.06
C THR A 624 -15.83 -14.08 -26.43
N SER A 625 -14.61 -13.72 -26.87
CA SER A 625 -14.36 -13.11 -28.18
C SER A 625 -14.48 -14.08 -29.36
N LEU A 626 -14.63 -15.39 -29.11
CA LEU A 626 -14.66 -16.43 -30.13
C LEU A 626 -16.07 -16.90 -30.52
N VAL A 627 -17.11 -16.35 -29.88
CA VAL A 627 -18.48 -16.61 -30.32
C VAL A 627 -18.72 -15.78 -31.57
N ARG A 628 -18.67 -16.44 -32.73
CA ARG A 628 -19.09 -15.81 -33.99
C ARG A 628 -20.56 -15.37 -33.85
N PRO A 629 -20.94 -14.19 -34.37
CA PRO A 629 -22.33 -13.76 -34.45
C PRO A 629 -23.23 -14.80 -35.12
N ASP A 630 -22.67 -15.61 -36.02
CA ASP A 630 -23.36 -16.66 -36.76
C ASP A 630 -23.77 -17.88 -35.89
N ASN A 631 -23.36 -17.91 -34.61
CA ASN A 631 -23.67 -18.98 -33.65
C ASN A 631 -24.66 -18.54 -32.55
N LEU A 632 -25.27 -17.35 -32.69
CA LEU A 632 -26.45 -16.88 -31.93
C LEU A 632 -27.67 -16.90 -32.85
#